data_AF-A0A819ESR2-F1
#
_entry.id   AF-A0A819ESR2-F1
#
_cell.length_a   1.000
_cell.length_b   1.000
_cell.length_c   1.000
_cell.angle_alpha   90.00
_cell.angle_beta   90.00
_cell.angle_gamma   90.00
#
_symmetry.space_group_name_H-M   'P 1'
#
loop_
_entity.id
_entity.type
_entity.pdbx_description
1 polymer ?
#
loop_
_entity_poly.entity_id
_entity_poly.type
_entity_poly.pdbx_seq_one_letter_code
_entity_poly.pdbx_strand_id
1 'polypeptide(L)'
;MVPRVNYFASLDILSNAYDDNCQHQLKDLLDRAPRLSSICIDWRTLSNYLMQLFKSRHLSVYQLELLCYGQSLNREQCMTLSNIMSNIHCKVLNVFVTDRTCILALIKIMPNLRALNIRCENDKWYGRSKSKRDELCQSLQEQLSSISFSGKISRQDNIIRCWIR
;
A
#
# COMPACT_ATOMS: atom_id res chain seq x y z
N MET A 1 -23.69 23.79 7.33
CA MET A 1 -23.18 24.00 5.96
C MET A 1 -22.22 22.87 5.65
N VAL A 2 -22.51 22.03 4.66
CA VAL A 2 -21.71 20.83 4.39
C VAL A 2 -20.57 21.17 3.41
N PRO A 3 -19.29 20.90 3.72
CA PRO A 3 -18.18 21.25 2.84
C PRO A 3 -18.32 20.61 1.46
N ARG A 4 -18.01 21.37 0.41
CA ARG A 4 -17.89 20.83 -0.95
C ARG A 4 -16.56 20.09 -1.06
N VAL A 5 -16.62 18.77 -1.14
CA VAL A 5 -15.45 17.87 -1.21
C VAL A 5 -15.09 17.45 -2.63
N ASN A 6 -15.64 18.14 -3.64
CA ASN A 6 -15.43 17.85 -5.06
C ASN A 6 -13.96 18.01 -5.51
N TYR A 7 -13.15 18.75 -4.74
CA TYR A 7 -11.71 18.96 -4.99
C TYR A 7 -10.82 18.19 -4.02
N PHE A 8 -11.41 17.38 -3.14
CA PHE A 8 -10.69 16.61 -2.15
C PHE A 8 -9.91 15.48 -2.83
N ALA A 9 -8.58 15.61 -2.84
CA ALA A 9 -7.69 14.75 -3.62
C ALA A 9 -6.92 13.73 -2.78
N SER A 10 -6.72 14.01 -1.48
CA SER A 10 -5.97 13.16 -0.54
C SER A 10 -6.68 13.07 0.80
N LEU A 11 -6.64 11.90 1.43
CA LEU A 11 -7.22 11.61 2.73
C LEU A 11 -6.22 10.88 3.63
N ASP A 12 -6.02 11.40 4.84
CA ASP A 12 -5.19 10.76 5.85
C ASP A 12 -6.05 10.20 6.98
N ILE A 13 -5.89 8.91 7.28
CA ILE A 13 -6.69 8.12 8.24
C ILE A 13 -5.70 7.57 9.28
N LEU A 14 -5.38 8.38 10.29
CA LEU A 14 -4.26 8.13 11.23
C LEU A 14 -4.69 7.80 12.66
N SER A 15 -5.99 7.86 12.97
CA SER A 15 -6.48 7.67 14.34
C SER A 15 -6.78 6.21 14.65
N ASN A 16 -6.29 5.68 15.76
CA ASN A 16 -6.69 4.33 16.21
C ASN A 16 -8.02 4.31 16.96
N ALA A 17 -8.60 5.48 17.24
CA ALA A 17 -9.88 5.63 17.92
C ALA A 17 -10.95 6.05 16.89
N TYR A 18 -11.58 5.06 16.26
CA TYR A 18 -12.74 5.26 15.39
C TYR A 18 -14.01 4.87 16.15
N ASP A 19 -14.67 5.85 16.75
CA ASP A 19 -16.05 5.67 17.18
C ASP A 19 -17.00 5.61 15.97
N ASP A 20 -18.25 5.20 16.19
CA ASP A 20 -19.24 5.04 15.13
C ASP A 20 -19.48 6.34 14.35
N ASN A 21 -19.30 7.50 14.99
CA ASN A 21 -19.47 8.79 14.34
C ASN A 21 -18.32 9.08 13.36
N CYS A 22 -17.07 8.86 13.77
CA CYS A 22 -15.89 8.96 12.88
C CYS A 22 -16.04 8.04 11.67
N GLN A 23 -16.55 6.84 11.90
CA GLN A 23 -16.80 5.84 10.87
C GLN A 23 -17.87 6.31 9.86
N HIS A 24 -19.00 6.84 10.34
CA HIS A 24 -20.04 7.40 9.48
C HIS A 24 -19.54 8.61 8.67
N GLN A 25 -18.77 9.49 9.29
CA GLN A 25 -18.19 10.65 8.61
C GLN A 25 -17.20 10.24 7.52
N LEU A 26 -16.36 9.24 7.80
CA LEU A 26 -15.44 8.69 6.80
C LEU A 26 -16.20 8.11 5.62
N LYS A 27 -17.28 7.36 5.87
CA LYS A 27 -18.14 6.84 4.82
C LYS A 27 -18.75 7.96 3.95
N ASP A 28 -19.38 8.97 4.57
CA ASP A 28 -19.96 10.10 3.85
C ASP A 28 -18.91 10.87 3.03
N LEU A 29 -17.70 11.04 3.60
CA LEU A 29 -16.60 11.71 2.93
C LEU A 29 -16.17 10.95 1.67
N LEU A 30 -15.96 9.63 1.79
CA LEU A 30 -15.60 8.81 0.64
C LEU A 30 -16.72 8.83 -0.41
N ASP A 31 -18.00 8.81 0.00
CA ASP A 31 -19.17 8.87 -0.91
C ASP A 31 -19.21 10.15 -1.73
N ARG A 32 -18.71 11.25 -1.16
CA ARG A 32 -18.83 12.59 -1.75
C ARG A 32 -17.55 13.13 -2.36
N ALA A 33 -16.44 12.38 -2.33
CA ALA A 33 -15.14 12.76 -2.86
C ALA A 33 -14.78 12.02 -4.17
N PRO A 34 -15.40 12.36 -5.32
CA PRO A 34 -15.18 11.66 -6.58
C PRO A 34 -13.78 11.87 -7.17
N ARG A 35 -13.02 12.84 -6.65
CA ARG A 35 -11.64 13.13 -7.07
C ARG A 35 -10.60 12.61 -6.08
N LEU A 36 -11.02 11.85 -5.07
CA LEU A 36 -10.09 11.26 -4.11
C LEU A 36 -9.15 10.31 -4.86
N SER A 37 -7.88 10.67 -4.88
CA SER A 37 -6.86 9.97 -5.66
C SER A 37 -5.80 9.34 -4.77
N SER A 38 -5.63 9.84 -3.55
CA SER A 38 -4.65 9.37 -2.58
C SER A 38 -5.32 9.09 -1.25
N ILE A 39 -5.01 7.95 -0.64
CA ILE A 39 -5.38 7.66 0.75
C ILE A 39 -4.12 7.23 1.49
N CYS A 40 -3.92 7.78 2.67
CA CYS A 40 -2.86 7.41 3.61
C CYS A 40 -3.52 6.85 4.87
N ILE A 41 -3.13 5.66 5.32
CA ILE A 41 -3.75 4.98 6.45
C ILE A 41 -2.67 4.44 7.38
N ASP A 42 -2.77 4.68 8.68
CA ASP A 42 -1.99 3.90 9.65
C ASP A 42 -2.50 2.45 9.63
N TRP A 43 -1.63 1.49 9.40
CA TRP A 43 -1.99 0.07 9.40
C TRP A 43 -2.76 -0.35 10.66
N ARG A 44 -2.44 0.24 11.82
CA ARG A 44 -3.13 -0.04 13.10
C ARG A 44 -4.58 0.45 13.10
N THR A 45 -4.88 1.44 12.27
CA THR A 45 -6.22 2.00 12.06
C THR A 45 -7.08 1.13 11.15
N LEU A 46 -6.49 0.15 10.47
CA LEU A 46 -7.17 -0.77 9.55
C LEU A 46 -8.01 -1.82 10.31
N SER A 47 -8.98 -1.34 11.10
CA SER A 47 -9.90 -2.17 11.88
C SER A 47 -10.84 -2.98 10.99
N ASN A 48 -11.48 -4.02 11.57
CA ASN A 48 -12.50 -4.82 10.89
C ASN A 48 -13.58 -3.94 10.21
N TYR A 49 -13.93 -2.80 10.81
CA TYR A 49 -14.88 -1.87 10.21
C TYR A 49 -14.32 -1.19 8.97
N LEU A 50 -13.12 -0.60 9.05
CA LEU A 50 -12.50 0.06 7.90
C LEU A 50 -12.30 -0.93 6.74
N MET A 51 -11.95 -2.17 7.09
CA MET A 51 -11.91 -3.29 6.16
C MET A 51 -13.28 -3.56 5.52
N GLN A 52 -14.38 -3.57 6.29
CA GLN A 52 -15.73 -3.73 5.76
C GLN A 52 -16.17 -2.55 4.89
N LEU A 53 -15.81 -1.32 5.26
CA LEU A 53 -16.09 -0.12 4.47
C LEU A 53 -15.42 -0.20 3.10
N PHE A 54 -14.17 -0.66 3.04
CA PHE A 54 -13.46 -0.89 1.78
C PHE A 54 -13.94 -2.13 1.02
N LYS A 55 -14.40 -3.18 1.72
CA LYS A 55 -14.97 -4.37 1.05
C LYS A 55 -16.33 -4.09 0.43
N SER A 56 -17.16 -3.27 1.06
CA SER A 56 -18.52 -2.95 0.60
C SER A 56 -18.53 -1.97 -0.58
N ARG A 57 -17.37 -1.46 -1.00
CA ARG A 57 -17.28 -0.44 -2.03
C ARG A 57 -16.12 -0.68 -2.99
N HIS A 58 -16.39 -0.53 -4.28
CA HIS A 58 -15.32 -0.40 -5.27
C HIS A 58 -14.69 0.98 -5.17
N LEU A 59 -13.68 1.10 -4.32
CA LEU A 59 -12.85 2.31 -4.22
C LEU A 59 -11.76 2.26 -5.28
N SER A 60 -11.80 3.24 -6.19
CA SER A 60 -10.74 3.45 -7.16
C SER A 60 -9.89 4.62 -6.72
N VAL A 61 -8.69 4.32 -6.21
CA VAL A 61 -7.72 5.33 -5.78
C VAL A 61 -6.44 5.16 -6.59
N TYR A 62 -5.82 6.27 -6.97
CA TYR A 62 -4.55 6.21 -7.68
C TYR A 62 -3.44 5.70 -6.76
N GLN A 63 -3.38 6.22 -5.53
CA GLN A 63 -2.35 5.92 -4.56
C GLN A 63 -2.94 5.51 -3.22
N LEU A 64 -2.38 4.46 -2.63
CA LEU A 64 -2.59 4.06 -1.26
C LEU A 64 -1.24 4.00 -0.54
N GLU A 65 -1.17 4.66 0.60
CA GLU A 65 -0.02 4.60 1.50
C GLU A 65 -0.43 3.97 2.82
N LEU A 66 0.29 2.92 3.20
CA LEU A 66 0.12 2.26 4.48
C LEU A 66 1.29 2.64 5.38
N LEU A 67 0.99 3.47 6.37
CA LEU A 67 1.95 3.88 7.37
C LEU A 67 2.06 2.78 8.43
N CYS A 68 3.29 2.35 8.68
CA CYS A 68 3.59 1.40 9.75
C CYS A 68 4.58 2.07 10.70
N TYR A 69 4.07 2.91 11.61
CA TYR A 69 4.91 3.71 12.52
C TYR A 69 5.72 2.81 13.47
N GLY A 70 6.99 2.59 13.13
CA GLY A 70 7.91 1.77 13.92
C GLY A 70 7.67 0.27 13.83
N GLN A 71 6.87 -0.19 12.87
CA GLN A 71 6.59 -1.61 12.64
C GLN A 71 6.68 -1.90 11.14
N SER A 72 6.83 -3.18 10.78
CA SER A 72 6.79 -3.64 9.41
C SER A 72 5.67 -4.68 9.28
N LEU A 73 5.05 -4.78 8.10
CA LEU A 73 4.04 -5.80 7.85
C LEU A 73 4.70 -7.15 7.70
N ASN A 74 4.33 -8.07 8.59
CA ASN A 74 4.70 -9.47 8.45
C ASN A 74 3.84 -10.17 7.39
N ARG A 75 4.13 -11.46 7.16
CA ARG A 75 3.42 -12.26 6.15
C ARG A 75 1.91 -12.35 6.39
N GLU A 76 1.48 -12.57 7.63
CA GLU A 76 0.05 -12.68 7.98
C GLU A 76 -0.68 -11.36 7.72
N GLN A 77 -0.07 -10.25 8.13
CA GLN A 77 -0.59 -8.91 7.89
C GLN A 77 -0.66 -8.58 6.39
N CYS A 78 0.34 -8.98 5.60
CA CYS A 78 0.31 -8.84 4.14
C CYS A 78 -0.84 -9.66 3.51
N MET A 79 -1.14 -10.85 4.03
CA MET A 79 -2.31 -11.64 3.56
C MET A 79 -3.62 -10.96 3.93
N THR A 80 -3.75 -10.42 5.15
CA THR A 80 -4.94 -9.65 5.57
C THR A 80 -5.11 -8.42 4.69
N LEU A 81 -4.03 -7.70 4.42
CA LEU A 81 -4.01 -6.56 3.51
C LEU A 81 -4.54 -6.95 2.12
N SER A 82 -4.08 -8.09 1.60
CA SER A 82 -4.48 -8.58 0.29
C SER A 82 -6.00 -8.77 0.15
N ASN A 83 -6.68 -9.22 1.21
CA ASN A 83 -8.13 -9.40 1.25
C ASN A 83 -8.91 -8.08 1.23
N ILE A 84 -8.28 -6.98 1.66
CA ILE A 84 -8.87 -5.64 1.64
C ILE A 84 -8.63 -5.03 0.27
N MET A 85 -7.40 -5.20 -0.23
CA MET A 85 -6.96 -4.67 -1.53
C MET A 85 -7.70 -5.28 -2.72
N SER A 86 -8.29 -6.47 -2.60
CA SER A 86 -9.12 -7.06 -3.66
C SER A 86 -10.32 -6.18 -4.07
N ASN A 87 -10.82 -5.32 -3.17
CA ASN A 87 -11.93 -4.40 -3.43
C ASN A 87 -11.47 -2.96 -3.70
N ILE A 88 -10.18 -2.68 -3.54
CA ILE A 88 -9.59 -1.37 -3.79
C ILE A 88 -8.80 -1.43 -5.08
N HIS A 89 -9.25 -0.70 -6.10
CA HIS A 89 -8.51 -0.50 -7.33
C HIS A 89 -7.41 0.52 -7.09
N CYS A 90 -6.28 0.06 -6.56
CA CYS A 90 -5.09 0.85 -6.29
C CYS A 90 -4.06 0.72 -7.42
N LYS A 91 -3.49 1.84 -7.88
CA LYS A 91 -2.39 1.84 -8.88
C LYS A 91 -1.00 1.92 -8.25
N VAL A 92 -0.85 2.63 -7.14
CA VAL A 92 0.43 2.81 -6.45
C VAL A 92 0.29 2.45 -4.98
N LEU A 93 1.01 1.43 -4.51
CA LEU A 93 1.03 1.04 -3.10
C LEU A 93 2.38 1.43 -2.49
N ASN A 94 2.34 2.16 -1.37
CA ASN A 94 3.50 2.40 -0.50
C ASN A 94 3.35 1.57 0.77
N VAL A 95 4.35 0.74 1.10
CA VAL A 95 4.27 -0.17 2.26
C VAL A 95 5.64 -0.47 2.85
N PHE A 96 5.68 -0.74 4.16
CA PHE A 96 6.87 -1.24 4.86
C PHE A 96 6.64 -2.70 5.27
N VAL A 97 7.50 -3.62 4.82
CA VAL A 97 7.35 -5.07 5.07
C VAL A 97 8.55 -5.64 5.81
N THR A 98 8.34 -6.73 6.54
CA THR A 98 9.40 -7.39 7.30
C THR A 98 10.39 -8.08 6.37
N ASP A 99 9.90 -8.84 5.39
CA ASP A 99 10.71 -9.68 4.52
C ASP A 99 10.32 -9.62 3.04
N ARG A 100 11.23 -10.14 2.21
CA ARG A 100 11.15 -10.10 0.74
C ARG A 100 10.01 -10.96 0.17
N THR A 101 9.58 -12.00 0.88
CA THR A 101 8.48 -12.88 0.43
C THR A 101 7.14 -12.16 0.42
N CYS A 102 6.97 -11.15 1.29
CA CYS A 102 5.79 -10.28 1.32
C CYS A 102 5.64 -9.48 0.01
N ILE A 103 6.74 -9.09 -0.61
CA ILE A 103 6.76 -8.32 -1.88
C ILE A 103 6.11 -9.12 -2.99
N LEU A 104 6.51 -10.38 -3.14
CA LEU A 104 5.96 -11.28 -4.16
C LEU A 104 4.49 -11.56 -3.93
N ALA A 105 4.08 -11.73 -2.67
CA ALA A 105 2.68 -11.95 -2.31
C ALA A 105 1.83 -10.74 -2.71
N LEU A 106 2.28 -9.51 -2.40
CA LEU A 106 1.55 -8.29 -2.76
C LEU A 106 1.39 -8.11 -4.27
N ILE A 107 2.45 -8.37 -5.05
CA ILE A 107 2.40 -8.27 -6.52
C ILE A 107 1.39 -9.28 -7.11
N LYS A 108 1.37 -10.51 -6.60
CA LYS A 108 0.45 -11.55 -7.09
C LYS A 108 -1.01 -11.23 -6.80
N ILE A 109 -1.31 -10.60 -5.67
CA ILE A 109 -2.70 -10.42 -5.21
C ILE A 109 -3.30 -9.09 -5.70
N MET A 110 -2.48 -8.15 -6.17
CA MET A 110 -2.93 -6.85 -6.67
C MET A 110 -2.69 -6.71 -8.18
N PRO A 111 -3.50 -7.36 -9.04
CA PRO A 111 -3.27 -7.39 -10.50
C PRO A 111 -3.38 -6.01 -11.16
N ASN A 112 -4.05 -5.06 -10.51
CA ASN A 112 -4.25 -3.70 -11.03
C ASN A 112 -3.12 -2.73 -10.66
N LEU A 113 -2.16 -3.18 -9.85
CA LEU A 113 -1.06 -2.37 -9.35
C LEU A 113 -0.10 -2.02 -10.50
N ARG A 114 0.29 -0.75 -10.60
CA ARG A 114 1.26 -0.22 -11.57
C ARG A 114 2.60 0.12 -10.93
N ALA A 115 2.59 0.43 -9.63
CA ALA A 115 3.81 0.66 -8.88
C ALA A 115 3.67 0.13 -7.44
N LEU A 116 4.73 -0.52 -6.97
CA LEU A 116 4.85 -0.95 -5.59
C LEU A 116 6.14 -0.36 -5.01
N ASN A 117 5.99 0.52 -4.03
CA ASN A 117 7.08 1.16 -3.31
C ASN A 117 7.22 0.50 -1.94
N ILE A 118 8.34 -0.19 -1.75
CA ILE A 118 8.57 -1.03 -0.59
C ILE A 118 9.78 -0.54 0.16
N ARG A 119 9.61 -0.42 1.47
CA ARG A 119 10.72 -0.54 2.42
C ARG A 119 10.71 -1.97 2.95
N CYS A 120 11.88 -2.57 3.13
CA CYS A 120 12.01 -3.93 3.67
C CYS A 120 12.93 -3.88 4.89
N GLU A 121 12.45 -4.35 6.04
CA GLU A 121 13.20 -4.29 7.30
C GLU A 121 14.44 -5.19 7.25
N ASN A 122 14.29 -6.41 6.75
CA ASN A 122 15.38 -7.38 6.64
C ASN A 122 16.41 -7.03 5.55
N ASP A 123 16.22 -5.96 4.78
CA ASP A 123 17.24 -5.50 3.84
C ASP A 123 18.25 -4.61 4.57
N LYS A 124 19.53 -4.99 4.53
CA LYS A 124 20.56 -4.25 5.26
C LYS A 124 20.87 -2.95 4.51
N TRP A 125 20.26 -1.85 4.95
CA TRP A 125 20.49 -0.48 4.46
C TRP A 125 21.80 0.09 5.01
N TYR A 126 22.95 -0.52 4.73
CA TYR A 126 24.23 0.03 5.22
C TYR A 126 24.55 1.35 4.51
N GLY A 127 24.63 2.41 5.31
CA GLY A 127 24.94 3.75 4.85
C GLY A 127 26.33 3.87 4.20
N ARG A 128 26.38 4.63 3.11
CA ARG A 128 27.58 5.17 2.42
C ARG A 128 28.64 4.19 1.90
N SER A 129 28.68 2.94 2.34
CA SER A 129 29.38 1.91 1.59
C SER A 129 28.44 1.46 0.48
N LYS A 130 28.86 1.66 -0.78
CA LYS A 130 28.23 1.09 -1.97
C LYS A 130 28.06 -0.41 -1.71
N SER A 131 26.92 -0.85 -1.17
CA SER A 131 26.61 -2.28 -1.12
C SER A 131 26.69 -2.71 -2.57
N LYS A 132 27.57 -3.69 -2.81
CA LYS A 132 27.77 -4.27 -4.14
C LYS A 132 26.36 -4.62 -4.66
N ARG A 133 25.98 -3.94 -5.74
CA ARG A 133 24.84 -4.20 -6.64
C ARG A 133 23.65 -4.91 -6.01
N ASP A 134 22.55 -4.18 -5.81
CA ASP A 134 21.17 -4.58 -6.16
C ASP A 134 20.76 -6.08 -6.03
N GLU A 135 21.33 -6.86 -5.10
CA GLU A 135 21.07 -8.32 -4.99
C GLU A 135 19.58 -8.59 -4.76
N LEU A 136 18.93 -7.71 -4.00
CA LEU A 136 17.48 -7.75 -3.80
C LEU A 136 16.72 -7.43 -5.10
N CYS A 137 17.07 -6.36 -5.79
CA CYS A 137 16.43 -6.02 -7.07
C CYS A 137 16.63 -7.14 -8.11
N GLN A 138 17.83 -7.73 -8.18
CA GLN A 138 18.14 -8.86 -9.07
C GLN A 138 17.34 -10.11 -8.68
N SER A 139 17.37 -10.50 -7.40
CA SER A 139 16.62 -11.66 -6.91
C SER A 139 15.12 -11.49 -7.12
N LEU A 140 14.56 -10.30 -6.87
CA LEU A 140 13.16 -10.00 -7.17
C LEU A 140 12.90 -10.05 -8.67
N GLN A 141 13.80 -9.51 -9.51
CA GLN A 141 13.63 -9.53 -10.96
C GLN A 141 13.59 -10.97 -11.48
N GLU A 142 14.47 -11.85 -11.00
CA GLU A 142 14.48 -13.27 -11.35
C GLU A 142 13.20 -13.98 -10.90
N GLN A 143 12.79 -13.80 -9.65
CA GLN A 143 11.57 -14.40 -9.10
C GLN A 143 10.31 -13.88 -9.82
N LEU A 144 10.27 -12.60 -10.15
CA LEU A 144 9.14 -12.00 -10.85
C LEU A 144 9.09 -12.42 -12.33
N SER A 145 10.24 -12.61 -12.96
CA SER A 145 10.31 -13.15 -14.33
C SER A 145 9.66 -14.53 -14.45
N SER A 146 9.66 -15.32 -13.35
CA SER A 146 8.98 -16.62 -13.31
C SER A 146 7.45 -16.56 -13.30
N ILE A 147 6.85 -15.39 -13.00
CA ILE A 147 5.39 -15.21 -12.88
C ILE A 147 4.80 -14.28 -13.95
N SER A 148 5.44 -14.20 -15.12
CA SER A 148 5.03 -13.32 -16.23
C SER A 148 4.94 -11.84 -15.85
N PHE A 149 5.74 -11.40 -14.88
CA PHE A 149 5.82 -9.99 -14.52
C PHE A 149 6.48 -9.18 -15.65
N SER A 150 5.74 -8.23 -16.21
CA SER A 150 6.29 -7.23 -17.12
C SER A 150 6.55 -5.95 -16.33
N GLY A 151 7.81 -5.59 -16.09
CA GLY A 151 8.08 -4.47 -15.22
C GLY A 151 9.55 -4.15 -15.01
N LYS A 152 9.79 -3.02 -14.34
CA LYS A 152 11.13 -2.55 -13.98
C LYS A 152 11.25 -2.44 -12.47
N ILE A 153 12.26 -3.06 -11.90
CA ILE A 153 12.61 -2.89 -10.49
C ILE A 153 13.77 -1.90 -10.41
N SER A 154 13.65 -0.94 -9.50
CA SER A 154 14.69 0.06 -9.26
C SER A 154 14.79 0.36 -7.78
N ARG A 155 16.01 0.56 -7.29
CA ARG A 155 16.25 1.05 -5.94
C ARG A 155 16.46 2.56 -5.96
N GLN A 156 15.81 3.25 -5.03
CA GLN A 156 16.03 4.66 -4.74
C GLN A 156 16.12 4.84 -3.22
N ASP A 157 17.31 5.20 -2.73
CA ASP A 157 17.60 5.31 -1.30
C ASP A 157 17.20 4.05 -0.53
N ASN A 158 16.26 4.20 0.42
CA ASN A 158 15.74 3.15 1.26
C ASN A 158 14.46 2.48 0.71
N ILE A 159 14.16 2.69 -0.57
CA ILE A 159 12.92 2.22 -1.21
C ILE A 159 13.26 1.38 -2.44
N ILE A 160 12.62 0.21 -2.54
CA ILE A 160 12.56 -0.60 -3.76
C ILE A 160 11.26 -0.24 -4.45
N ARG A 161 11.36 0.19 -5.70
CA ARG A 161 10.23 0.49 -6.55
C ARG A 161 10.11 -0.56 -7.64
N CYS A 162 8.99 -1.28 -7.64
CA CYS A 162 8.62 -2.19 -8.72
C CYS A 162 7.57 -1.51 -9.59
N TRP A 163 7.93 -1.16 -10.82
CA TRP A 163 7.00 -0.72 -11.87
C TRP A 163 6.41 -1.93 -12.57
N ILE A 164 5.10 -2.00 -12.67
CA ILE A 164 4.34 -3.11 -13.25
C ILE A 164 3.57 -2.58 -14.46
N ARG A 165 3.71 -3.26 -15.61
CA ARG A 165 3.10 -2.90 -16.89
C ARG A 165 1.80 -3.65 -17.13
#